data_AF-A0A7C6ITH1-F1
#
_entry.id   AF-A0A7C6ITH1-F1
#
_cell.length_a   1.000
_cell.length_b   1.000
_cell.length_c   1.000
_cell.angle_alpha   90.00
_cell.angle_beta   90.00
_cell.angle_gamma   90.00
#
_symmetry.space_group_name_H-M   'P 1'
#
loop_
_entity.id
_entity.type
_entity.pdbx_description
1 polymer ?
#
loop_
_entity_poly.entity_id
_entity_poly.type
_entity_poly.pdbx_seq_one_letter_code
_entity_poly.pdbx_strand_id
1 'polypeptide(L)'
;VSEIKEGNISDEELEFSKKTLVTHLKNATDSPAMLMDYYLGNSIKGVDMSISSFIDRIKQVDKEQVRKAADAVKLDTVYFLTNN
;
A
#
# COMPACT_ATOMS: atom_id res chain seq x y z
N VAL A 1 8.61 -0.95 12.42
CA VAL A 1 9.29 -0.25 11.30
C VAL A 1 10.81 -0.34 11.39
N SER A 2 11.45 -0.38 12.57
CA SER A 2 12.91 -0.59 12.69
C SER A 2 13.40 -1.81 11.91
N GLU A 3 12.81 -2.98 12.12
CA GLU A 3 13.12 -4.22 11.37
C GLU A 3 12.99 -4.04 9.84
N ILE A 4 11.94 -3.34 9.40
CA ILE A 4 11.70 -3.07 7.98
C ILE A 4 12.75 -2.12 7.41
N LYS A 5 13.20 -1.12 8.19
CA LYS A 5 14.30 -0.20 7.83
C LYS A 5 15.64 -0.92 7.72
N GLU A 6 15.84 -1.94 8.55
CA GLU A 6 17.01 -2.83 8.50
C GLU A 6 16.94 -3.84 7.34
N GLY A 7 15.79 -3.93 6.66
CA GLY A 7 15.58 -4.84 5.54
C GLY A 7 15.24 -6.27 5.99
N ASN A 8 14.92 -6.47 7.26
CA ASN A 8 14.49 -7.76 7.82
C ASN A 8 13.05 -8.06 7.38
N ILE A 9 12.89 -8.43 6.11
CA ILE A 9 11.62 -8.78 5.47
C ILE A 9 11.82 -10.16 4.82
N SER A 10 11.05 -11.15 5.24
CA SER A 10 11.06 -12.47 4.60
C SER A 10 10.42 -12.42 3.21
N ASP A 11 10.73 -13.39 2.35
CA ASP A 11 10.06 -13.50 1.04
C ASP A 11 8.56 -13.79 1.21
N GLU A 12 8.20 -14.58 2.22
CA GLU A 12 6.82 -14.93 2.52
C GLU A 12 6.00 -13.71 2.94
N GLU A 13 6.53 -12.86 3.82
CA GLU A 13 5.86 -11.63 4.24
C GLU A 13 5.61 -10.68 3.07
N LEU A 14 6.62 -10.52 2.19
CA LEU A 14 6.47 -9.66 1.01
C LEU A 14 5.40 -10.22 0.06
N GLU A 15 5.47 -11.51 -0.26
CA GLU A 15 4.54 -12.15 -1.20
C GLU A 15 3.12 -12.22 -0.64
N PHE A 16 2.95 -12.49 0.65
CA PHE A 16 1.64 -12.45 1.30
C PHE A 16 1.03 -11.04 1.28
N SER A 17 1.84 -10.02 1.56
CA SER A 17 1.41 -8.61 1.52
C SER A 17 0.97 -8.20 0.11
N LYS A 18 1.77 -8.55 -0.92
CA LYS A 18 1.41 -8.32 -2.32
C LYS A 18 0.09 -9.01 -2.69
N LYS A 19 -0.07 -10.29 -2.35
CA LYS A 19 -1.30 -11.05 -2.64
C LYS A 19 -2.52 -10.43 -1.98
N THR A 20 -2.39 -9.95 -0.75
CA THR A 20 -3.47 -9.27 -0.02
C THR A 20 -3.91 -8.01 -0.75
N LEU A 21 -2.97 -7.15 -1.15
CA LEU A 21 -3.27 -5.94 -1.90
C LEU A 21 -3.89 -6.23 -3.27
N VAL A 22 -3.36 -7.21 -4.00
CA VAL A 22 -3.90 -7.62 -5.30
C VAL A 22 -5.33 -8.16 -5.16
N THR A 23 -5.60 -8.94 -4.12
CA THR A 23 -6.94 -9.47 -3.83
C THR A 23 -7.91 -8.33 -3.54
N HIS A 24 -7.51 -7.37 -2.71
CA HIS A 24 -8.33 -6.20 -2.42
C HIS A 24 -8.68 -5.39 -3.67
N LEU A 25 -7.69 -5.13 -4.53
CA LEU A 25 -7.88 -4.40 -5.78
C LEU A 25 -8.78 -5.14 -6.78
N LYS A 26 -8.69 -6.47 -6.83
CA LYS A 26 -9.62 -7.29 -7.64
C LYS A 26 -11.04 -7.20 -7.10
N ASN A 27 -11.22 -7.29 -5.78
CA ASN A 27 -12.57 -7.17 -5.19
C ASN A 27 -13.21 -5.80 -5.47
N ALA A 28 -12.40 -4.74 -5.66
CA ALA A 28 -12.91 -3.43 -6.05
C ALA A 28 -13.58 -3.42 -7.43
N THR A 29 -13.21 -4.33 -8.35
CA THR A 29 -13.86 -4.42 -9.67
C THR A 29 -15.26 -5.01 -9.61
N ASP A 30 -15.56 -5.76 -8.54
CA ASP A 30 -16.86 -6.41 -8.34
C ASP A 30 -17.88 -5.48 -7.65
N SER A 31 -17.43 -4.30 -7.19
CA SER A 31 -18.25 -3.31 -6.51
C SER A 31 -18.27 -1.98 -7.29
N PRO A 32 -19.42 -1.58 -7.88
CA PRO A 32 -19.53 -0.31 -8.59
C PRO A 32 -19.12 0.90 -7.74
N ALA A 33 -19.46 0.90 -6.44
CA ALA A 33 -19.09 1.98 -5.53
C ALA A 33 -17.56 2.07 -5.37
N MET A 34 -16.90 0.95 -5.09
CA MET A 34 -15.44 0.91 -4.93
C MET A 34 -14.71 1.28 -6.23
N LEU A 35 -15.25 0.86 -7.38
CA LEU A 35 -14.71 1.22 -8.69
C LEU A 35 -14.79 2.72 -8.93
N MET A 36 -15.93 3.35 -8.62
CA MET A 36 -16.09 4.81 -8.71
C MET A 36 -15.12 5.53 -7.77
N ASP A 37 -15.03 5.11 -6.51
CA ASP A 37 -14.13 5.71 -5.51
C ASP A 37 -12.66 5.67 -5.97
N TYR A 38 -12.23 4.53 -6.55
CA TYR A 38 -10.88 4.38 -7.08
C TYR A 38 -10.58 5.40 -8.19
N TYR A 39 -11.43 5.48 -9.21
CA TYR A 39 -11.21 6.38 -10.35
C TYR A 39 -11.41 7.85 -9.98
N LEU A 40 -12.32 8.17 -9.06
CA LEU A 40 -12.47 9.52 -8.52
C LEU A 40 -11.19 9.96 -7.80
N GLY A 41 -10.65 9.11 -6.91
CA GLY A 41 -9.41 9.41 -6.20
C GLY A 41 -8.21 9.60 -7.13
N ASN A 42 -8.15 8.83 -8.21
CA ASN A 42 -7.13 8.97 -9.26
C ASN A 42 -7.29 10.28 -10.03
N SER A 43 -8.51 10.64 -10.44
CA SER A 43 -8.83 11.90 -11.11
C SER A 43 -8.43 13.13 -10.29
N ILE A 44 -8.75 13.14 -8.98
CA ILE A 44 -8.37 14.22 -8.05
C ILE A 44 -6.85 14.41 -7.97
N LYS A 45 -6.09 13.31 -8.06
CA LYS A 45 -4.62 13.34 -8.01
C LYS A 45 -3.98 13.66 -9.37
N GLY A 46 -4.79 13.82 -10.43
CA GLY A 46 -4.29 13.96 -11.80
C GLY A 46 -3.55 12.71 -12.29
N VAL A 47 -3.89 11.53 -11.73
CA VAL A 47 -3.28 10.26 -12.07
C VAL A 47 -4.26 9.48 -12.94
N ASP A 48 -3.81 9.04 -14.11
CA ASP A 48 -4.54 8.05 -14.91
C ASP A 48 -3.88 6.68 -14.72
N MET A 49 -4.48 5.86 -13.86
CA MET A 49 -4.00 4.52 -13.57
C MET A 49 -5.18 3.57 -13.49
N SER A 50 -5.13 2.52 -14.31
CA SER A 50 -6.09 1.43 -14.22
C SER A 50 -5.76 0.50 -13.05
N ILE A 51 -6.77 -0.21 -12.55
CA ILE A 51 -6.59 -1.21 -11.49
C ILE A 51 -5.58 -2.30 -11.92
N SER A 52 -5.63 -2.76 -13.17
CA SER A 52 -4.69 -3.79 -13.67
C SER A 52 -3.25 -3.26 -13.71
N SER A 53 -3.04 -2.04 -14.22
CA SER A 53 -1.73 -1.39 -14.20
C SER A 53 -1.20 -1.23 -12.77
N PHE A 54 -2.06 -0.91 -11.80
CA PHE A 54 -1.63 -0.78 -10.41
C PHE A 54 -1.25 -2.14 -9.80
N ILE A 55 -2.05 -3.19 -10.07
CA ILE A 55 -1.74 -4.57 -9.68
C ILE A 55 -0.37 -5.00 -10.20
N ASP A 56 -0.05 -4.69 -11.46
CA ASP A 56 1.24 -5.08 -12.04
C ASP A 56 2.41 -4.31 -11.41
N ARG A 57 2.23 -3.03 -11.06
CA ARG A 57 3.23 -2.29 -10.27
C ARG A 57 3.46 -2.90 -8.90
N ILE A 58 2.41 -3.35 -8.21
CA ILE A 58 2.53 -4.00 -6.89
C ILE A 58 3.35 -5.30 -6.99
N LYS A 59 3.12 -6.12 -8.01
CA LYS A 59 3.86 -7.38 -8.21
C LYS A 59 5.36 -7.16 -8.39
N GLN A 60 5.73 -6.06 -9.04
CA GLN A 60 7.12 -5.68 -9.33
C GLN A 60 7.87 -5.10 -8.13
N VAL A 61 7.19 -4.81 -7.02
CA VAL A 61 7.84 -4.25 -5.83
C VAL A 61 8.85 -5.24 -5.25
N ASP A 62 10.07 -4.80 -4.98
CA ASP A 62 11.11 -5.59 -4.30
C ASP A 62 11.29 -5.15 -2.84
N LYS A 63 12.05 -5.94 -2.05
CA LYS A 63 12.31 -5.66 -0.64
C LYS A 63 13.07 -4.35 -0.43
N GLU A 64 13.95 -3.97 -1.35
CA GLU A 64 14.77 -2.78 -1.23
C GLU A 64 13.93 -1.51 -1.40
N GLN A 65 12.93 -1.53 -2.28
CA GLN A 65 11.94 -0.47 -2.41
C GLN A 65 11.08 -0.32 -1.14
N VAL A 66 10.70 -1.44 -0.52
CA VAL A 66 9.97 -1.42 0.77
C VAL A 66 10.85 -0.85 1.89
N ARG A 67 12.11 -1.27 1.98
CA ARG A 67 13.08 -0.73 2.95
C ARG A 67 13.27 0.78 2.76
N LYS A 68 13.48 1.24 1.53
CA LYS A 68 13.59 2.68 1.20
C LYS A 68 12.33 3.47 1.55
N ALA A 69 11.15 2.89 1.33
CA ALA A 69 9.90 3.53 1.74
C ALA A 69 9.80 3.64 3.27
N ALA A 70 10.28 2.64 4.00
CA ALA A 70 10.32 2.67 5.46
C ALA A 70 11.24 3.79 6.00
N ASP A 71 12.33 4.12 5.32
CA ASP A 71 13.24 5.23 5.69
C ASP A 71 12.54 6.60 5.68
N ALA A 72 11.51 6.78 4.85
CA ALA A 72 10.71 8.00 4.82
C ALA A 72 9.75 8.12 6.02
N VAL A 73 9.48 7.02 6.76
CA VAL A 73 8.60 7.01 7.91
C VAL A 73 9.31 7.59 9.14
N LYS A 74 8.80 8.71 9.64
CA LYS A 74 9.29 9.41 10.83
C LYS A 74 8.16 9.59 11.83
N LEU A 75 8.47 9.42 13.12
CA LEU A 75 7.53 9.73 14.18
C LEU A 75 7.34 11.25 14.23
N ASP A 76 6.13 11.69 13.89
CA ASP A 76 5.76 13.10 13.89
C ASP A 76 5.02 13.49 15.17
N THR A 77 4.00 12.72 15.54
CA THR A 77 3.12 13.03 16.67
C THR A 77 2.86 11.78 17.50
N VAL A 78 3.02 11.90 18.83
CA VAL A 78 2.55 10.91 19.81
C VAL A 78 1.35 11.50 20.53
N TYR A 79 0.19 10.89 20.34
CA TYR A 79 -1.03 11.24 21.06
C TYR A 79 -1.26 10.24 22.20
N PHE A 80 -1.44 10.75 23.41
CA PHE A 80 -1.79 9.95 24.58
C PHE A 80 -3.10 10.45 25.16
N LEU A 81 -4.15 9.62 25.02
CA LEU A 81 -5.46 9.90 25.60
C LEU A 81 -5.47 9.44 27.06
N THR A 82 -5.67 10.37 27.99
CA THR A 82 -5.87 10.07 29.43
C THR A 82 -7.33 10.31 29.82
N ASN A 83 -7.89 9.43 30.64
CA ASN A 83 -9.14 9.74 31.36
C ASN A 83 -8.86 10.78 32.44
N ASN A 84 -9.75 11.76 32.58
CA ASN A 84 -9.99 12.44 33.86
C ASN A 84 -11.06 11.67 34.61
#